data_AF-A0ABC8QTA2-F1
#
_entry.id   AF-A0ABC8QTA2-F1
#
_cell.length_a   1.000
_cell.length_b   1.000
_cell.length_c   1.000
_cell.angle_alpha   90.00
_cell.angle_beta   90.00
_cell.angle_gamma   90.00
#
_symmetry.space_group_name_H-M   'P 1'
#
loop_
_entity.id
_entity.type
_entity.pdbx_description
1 polymer ?
#
loop_
_entity_poly.entity_id
_entity_poly.type
_entity_poly.pdbx_seq_one_letter_code
_entity_poly.pdbx_strand_id
1 'polypeptide(L)'
;MGDVWTWLAFFFVLVALLIVVLYQLMCLTDLEFDYVNPYDSASRINRVVLPEFIMQGVLCILCLVTGHWFMSLLSVPYLYYNARLDACLHPSLWRGKLALSRASPALKGDRATSQRFPLFGNPSCGA
;
A
#
# COMPACT_ATOMS: atom_id res chain seq x y z
N MET A 1 -4.16 -26.93 -24.26
CA MET A 1 -2.84 -27.08 -23.57
C MET A 1 -2.37 -25.78 -22.93
N GLY A 2 -2.62 -24.60 -23.52
CA GLY A 2 -2.26 -23.30 -22.92
C GLY A 2 -3.02 -22.95 -21.64
N ASP A 3 -4.27 -23.42 -21.50
CA ASP A 3 -5.10 -23.11 -20.33
C ASP A 3 -4.47 -23.56 -19.01
N VAL A 4 -3.92 -24.78 -18.95
CA VAL A 4 -3.29 -25.32 -17.73
C VAL A 4 -2.16 -24.42 -17.24
N TRP A 5 -1.34 -23.88 -18.15
CA TRP A 5 -0.25 -22.96 -17.83
C TRP A 5 -0.78 -21.63 -17.28
N THR A 6 -1.86 -21.11 -17.85
CA THR A 6 -2.54 -19.91 -17.37
C THR A 6 -3.10 -20.08 -15.96
N TRP A 7 -3.81 -21.19 -15.70
CA TRP A 7 -4.34 -21.51 -14.37
C TRP A 7 -3.23 -21.71 -13.34
N LEU A 8 -2.13 -22.35 -13.73
CA LEU A 8 -0.96 -22.51 -12.88
C LEU A 8 -0.32 -21.15 -12.54
N ALA A 9 -0.19 -20.25 -13.51
CA ALA A 9 0.32 -18.90 -13.29
C ALA A 9 -0.56 -18.11 -12.31
N PHE A 10 -1.89 -18.18 -12.45
CA PHE A 10 -2.82 -17.56 -11.49
C PHE A 10 -2.65 -18.08 -10.08
N PHE A 11 -2.49 -19.39 -9.92
CA PHE A 11 -2.24 -19.99 -8.61
C PHE A 11 -0.99 -19.42 -7.94
N PHE A 12 0.13 -19.33 -8.65
CA PHE A 12 1.37 -18.77 -8.10
C PHE A 12 1.23 -17.28 -7.75
N VAL A 13 0.58 -16.49 -8.59
CA VAL A 13 0.33 -15.06 -8.31
C VAL A 13 -0.55 -14.88 -7.07
N LEU A 14 -1.60 -15.70 -6.91
CA LEU A 14 -2.47 -15.67 -5.74
C LEU A 14 -1.73 -16.05 -4.45
N VAL A 15 -0.88 -17.09 -4.49
CA VAL A 15 -0.06 -17.47 -3.34
C VAL A 15 0.92 -16.35 -2.98
N ALA A 16 1.55 -15.72 -3.97
CA ALA A 16 2.46 -14.60 -3.74
C ALA A 16 1.75 -13.40 -3.11
N LEU A 17 0.56 -13.05 -3.61
CA LEU A 17 -0.30 -12.01 -3.01
C LEU A 17 -0.69 -12.36 -1.57
N LEU A 18 -1.08 -13.61 -1.31
CA LEU A 18 -1.43 -14.08 0.03
C LEU A 18 -0.26 -13.88 1.02
N ILE A 19 0.97 -14.25 0.62
CA ILE A 19 2.16 -14.07 1.47
C ILE A 19 2.41 -12.60 1.78
N VAL A 20 2.26 -11.71 0.80
CA VAL A 20 2.44 -10.26 0.98
C VAL A 20 1.40 -9.68 1.94
N VAL A 21 0.13 -10.10 1.83
CA VAL A 21 -0.95 -9.70 2.74
C VAL A 21 -0.71 -10.25 4.15
N LEU A 22 -0.30 -11.52 4.29
CA LEU A 22 0.02 -12.12 5.58
C LEU A 22 1.21 -11.43 6.27
N TYR A 23 2.20 -10.98 5.51
CA TYR A 23 3.31 -10.20 6.07
C TYR A 23 2.84 -8.88 6.66
N GLN A 24 1.92 -8.18 5.98
CA GLN A 24 1.33 -6.95 6.50
C GLN A 24 0.48 -7.20 7.74
N LEU A 25 -0.29 -8.28 7.75
CA LEU A 25 -1.06 -8.70 8.91
C LEU A 25 -0.15 -8.99 10.11
N MET A 26 0.95 -9.73 9.92
CA MET A 26 1.94 -9.94 10.99
C MET A 26 2.53 -8.63 11.50
N CYS A 27 2.88 -7.70 10.61
CA CYS A 27 3.38 -6.38 11.02
C CYS A 27 2.32 -5.58 11.81
N LEU A 28 1.03 -5.76 11.49
CA LEU A 28 -0.07 -5.14 12.22
C LEU A 28 -0.28 -5.78 13.60
N THR A 29 -0.20 -7.11 13.69
CA THR A 29 -0.30 -7.82 14.98
C THR A 29 0.88 -7.50 15.89
N ASP A 30 2.09 -7.32 15.34
CA ASP A 30 3.27 -6.87 16.12
C ASP A 30 3.03 -5.48 16.76
N LEU A 31 2.21 -4.66 16.11
CA LEU A 31 1.80 -3.34 16.56
C LEU A 31 0.67 -3.40 17.61
N GLU A 32 -0.20 -4.41 17.55
CA GLU A 32 -1.26 -4.65 18.55
C GLU A 32 -0.67 -5.07 19.91
N PHE A 33 0.40 -5.85 19.90
CA PHE A 33 1.08 -6.31 21.13
C PHE A 33 2.08 -5.28 21.70
N ASP A 34 2.20 -4.09 21.11
CA ASP A 34 3.02 -2.94 21.55
C ASP A 34 4.53 -3.26 21.77
N TYR A 35 5.03 -4.34 21.16
CA TYR A 35 6.42 -4.79 21.34
C TYR A 35 7.41 -4.12 20.38
N VAL A 36 6.94 -3.50 19.29
CA VAL A 36 7.77 -2.91 18.22
C VAL A 36 7.43 -1.45 17.97
N ASN A 37 8.48 -0.65 17.76
CA ASN A 37 8.36 0.77 17.44
C ASN A 37 7.53 1.00 16.15
N PRO A 38 6.46 1.82 16.19
CA PRO A 38 5.59 2.06 15.04
C PRO A 38 6.32 2.68 13.83
N TYR A 39 7.42 3.43 14.06
CA TYR A 39 8.21 4.01 12.97
C TYR A 39 8.93 2.94 12.13
N ASP A 40 9.42 1.89 12.77
CA ASP A 40 10.13 0.81 12.08
C ASP A 40 9.15 -0.04 11.26
N SER A 41 7.96 -0.33 11.81
CA SER A 41 6.88 -1.04 11.11
C SER A 41 6.33 -0.25 9.92
N ALA A 42 6.08 1.06 10.08
CA ALA A 42 5.60 1.90 8.99
C ALA A 42 6.58 1.93 7.80
N SER A 43 7.88 1.97 8.06
CA SER A 43 8.91 1.95 7.00
C SER A 43 8.95 0.63 6.22
N ARG A 44 8.73 -0.50 6.91
CA ARG A 44 8.68 -1.85 6.32
C ARG A 44 7.41 -2.05 5.50
N ILE A 45 6.26 -1.68 6.06
CA ILE A 45 4.96 -1.76 5.37
C ILE A 45 4.99 -0.93 4.09
N ASN A 46 5.55 0.28 4.13
CA ASN A 46 5.63 1.13 2.94
C ASN A 46 6.51 0.55 1.81
N ARG A 47 7.47 -0.33 2.12
CA ARG A 47 8.22 -1.05 1.09
C ARG A 47 7.47 -2.26 0.52
N VAL A 48 6.51 -2.79 1.27
CA VAL A 48 5.75 -4.01 0.92
C VAL A 48 4.41 -3.69 0.27
N VAL A 49 3.84 -2.50 0.52
CA VAL A 49 2.60 -2.04 -0.13
C VAL A 49 2.79 -1.78 -1.64
N LEU A 50 3.96 -1.27 -2.03
CA LEU A 50 4.32 -1.04 -3.44
C LEU A 50 4.29 -2.34 -4.28
N PRO A 51 4.97 -3.43 -3.88
CA PRO A 51 4.91 -4.69 -4.61
C PRO A 51 3.52 -5.35 -4.57
N GLU A 52 2.72 -5.15 -3.51
CA GLU A 52 1.33 -5.63 -3.50
C GLU A 52 0.50 -4.99 -4.61
N PHE A 53 0.55 -3.66 -4.73
CA PHE A 53 -0.16 -2.92 -5.77
C PHE A 53 0.25 -3.37 -7.17
N ILE A 54 1.56 -3.58 -7.38
CA ILE A 54 2.10 -4.09 -8.65
C ILE A 54 1.56 -5.50 -8.93
N MET A 55 1.58 -6.41 -7.96
CA MET A 55 1.08 -7.77 -8.14
C MET A 55 -0.42 -7.81 -8.44
N GLN A 56 -1.21 -6.95 -7.80
CA GLN A 56 -2.64 -6.83 -8.09
C GLN A 56 -2.90 -6.28 -9.51
N GLY A 57 -2.12 -5.28 -9.94
CA GLY A 57 -2.17 -4.75 -11.30
C GLY A 57 -1.80 -5.81 -12.35
N VAL A 58 -0.75 -6.58 -12.10
CA VAL A 58 -0.33 -7.70 -12.95
C VAL A 58 -1.43 -8.76 -13.02
N LEU A 59 -2.06 -9.13 -11.89
CA LEU A 59 -3.17 -10.07 -11.86
C LEU A 59 -4.35 -9.57 -12.73
N CYS A 60 -4.71 -8.29 -12.62
CA CYS A 60 -5.76 -7.67 -13.42
C CYS A 60 -5.45 -7.70 -14.93
N ILE A 61 -4.21 -7.39 -15.33
CA ILE A 61 -3.78 -7.44 -16.73
C ILE A 61 -3.79 -8.87 -17.26
N LEU A 62 -3.32 -9.85 -16.47
CA LEU A 62 -3.35 -11.27 -16.84
C LEU A 62 -4.78 -11.78 -17.03
N CYS A 63 -5.73 -11.36 -16.17
CA CYS A 63 -7.16 -11.67 -16.33
C CYS A 63 -7.77 -11.07 -17.61
N LEU A 64 -7.38 -9.84 -17.98
CA LEU A 64 -7.80 -9.18 -19.23
C LEU A 64 -7.26 -9.90 -20.48
N VAL A 65 -5.97 -10.23 -20.50
CA VAL A 65 -5.32 -10.89 -21.65
C VAL A 65 -5.85 -12.32 -21.85
N THR A 66 -6.18 -13.01 -20.78
CA THR A 66 -6.71 -14.39 -20.83
C THR A 66 -8.21 -14.46 -21.08
N GLY A 67 -8.91 -13.32 -21.21
CA GLY A 67 -10.34 -13.27 -21.51
C GLY A 67 -11.25 -13.74 -20.36
N HIS A 68 -10.74 -13.77 -19.13
CA HIS A 68 -11.52 -14.15 -17.94
C HIS A 68 -12.27 -12.93 -17.39
N TRP A 69 -13.33 -12.54 -18.08
CA TRP A 69 -14.12 -11.33 -17.80
C TRP A 69 -14.65 -11.28 -16.36
N PHE A 70 -15.07 -12.42 -15.79
CA PHE A 70 -15.59 -12.46 -14.41
C PHE A 70 -14.53 -12.11 -13.36
N MET A 71 -13.30 -12.63 -13.50
CA MET A 71 -12.19 -12.32 -12.61
C MET A 71 -11.69 -10.88 -12.81
N SER A 72 -11.75 -10.37 -14.03
CA SER A 72 -11.49 -8.96 -14.31
C SER A 72 -12.51 -8.06 -13.61
N LEU A 73 -13.80 -8.39 -13.68
CA LEU A 73 -14.86 -7.58 -13.09
C LEU A 73 -14.75 -7.49 -11.56
N LEU A 74 -14.25 -8.55 -10.92
CA LEU A 74 -14.01 -8.59 -9.47
C LEU A 74 -12.74 -7.83 -9.05
N SER A 75 -11.72 -7.77 -9.92
CA SER A 75 -10.44 -7.09 -9.64
C SER A 75 -10.46 -5.59 -9.98
N VAL A 76 -11.29 -5.17 -10.93
CA VAL A 76 -11.48 -3.75 -11.32
C VAL A 76 -11.87 -2.83 -10.16
N PRO A 77 -12.88 -3.11 -9.31
CA PRO A 77 -13.25 -2.20 -8.22
C PRO A 77 -12.14 -2.07 -7.17
N TYR A 78 -11.41 -3.16 -6.90
CA TYR A 78 -10.27 -3.14 -6.00
C TYR A 78 -9.14 -2.30 -6.57
N LEU A 79 -8.75 -2.51 -7.83
CA LEU A 79 -7.69 -1.73 -8.48
C LEU A 79 -8.06 -0.25 -8.56
N TYR A 80 -9.33 0.06 -8.89
CA TYR A 80 -9.84 1.43 -8.95
C TYR A 80 -9.75 2.13 -7.59
N TYR A 81 -10.15 1.45 -6.51
CA TYR A 81 -10.07 2.02 -5.17
C TYR A 81 -8.63 2.34 -4.77
N ASN A 82 -7.71 1.40 -4.99
CA ASN A 82 -6.29 1.61 -4.66
C ASN A 82 -5.68 2.72 -5.51
N ALA A 83 -5.93 2.74 -6.82
CA ALA A 83 -5.43 3.79 -7.71
C ALA A 83 -5.99 5.19 -7.36
N ARG A 84 -7.27 5.27 -6.96
CA ARG A 84 -7.87 6.52 -6.46
C ARG A 84 -7.21 6.96 -5.17
N LEU A 85 -6.94 6.03 -4.25
CA LEU A 85 -6.27 6.32 -3.00
C LEU A 85 -4.88 6.90 -3.27
N ASP A 86 -4.08 6.24 -4.11
CA ASP A 86 -2.73 6.72 -4.49
C ASP A 86 -2.78 8.06 -5.23
N ALA A 87 -3.74 8.24 -6.14
CA ALA A 87 -3.93 9.51 -6.84
C ALA A 87 -4.34 10.66 -5.88
N CYS A 88 -5.14 10.38 -4.85
CA CYS A 88 -5.51 11.37 -3.84
C CYS A 88 -4.40 11.57 -2.77
N LEU A 89 -3.56 10.54 -2.54
CA LEU A 89 -2.45 10.57 -1.57
C LEU A 89 -1.18 11.24 -2.14
N HIS A 90 -0.88 11.08 -3.43
CA HIS A 90 0.35 11.62 -4.04
C HIS A 90 0.47 13.16 -3.93
N PRO A 91 -0.58 13.98 -4.15
CA PRO A 91 -0.52 15.43 -3.96
C PRO A 91 -0.42 15.87 -2.50
N SER A 92 -0.87 15.04 -1.55
CA SER A 92 -0.88 15.35 -0.11
C SER A 92 0.42 14.91 0.58
N LEU A 93 1.00 13.77 0.19
CA LEU A 93 2.33 13.30 0.60
C LEU A 93 3.46 14.25 0.15
N TRP A 94 3.42 14.74 -1.10
CA TRP A 94 4.41 15.72 -1.57
C TRP A 94 4.31 17.04 -0.83
N ARG A 95 3.10 17.54 -0.56
CA ARG A 95 2.89 18.78 0.22
C ARG A 95 3.44 18.64 1.65
N GLY A 96 3.21 17.49 2.29
CA GLY A 96 3.75 17.18 3.61
C GLY A 96 5.27 17.07 3.63
N LYS A 97 5.88 16.37 2.64
CA LYS A 97 7.35 16.29 2.51
C LYS A 97 8.01 17.63 2.20
N LEU A 98 7.41 18.46 1.35
CA LEU A 98 7.88 19.82 1.06
C LEU A 98 7.77 20.73 2.29
N ALA A 99 6.70 20.61 3.08
CA ALA A 99 6.53 21.37 4.33
C ALA A 99 7.56 20.95 5.39
N LEU A 100 7.80 19.64 5.55
CA LEU A 100 8.82 19.10 6.46
C LEU A 100 10.26 19.43 6.01
N SER A 101 10.54 19.38 4.71
CA SER A 101 11.85 19.73 4.16
C SER A 101 12.15 21.23 4.30
N ARG A 102 11.14 22.10 4.22
CA ARG A 102 11.28 23.54 4.47
C ARG A 102 11.41 23.88 5.97
N ALA A 103 10.93 23.01 6.86
CA ALA A 103 11.07 23.16 8.31
C ALA A 103 12.41 22.62 8.88
N SER A 104 13.26 22.01 8.05
CA SER A 104 14.49 21.32 8.47
C SER A 104 15.80 22.13 8.36
N PRO A 105 15.83 23.42 8.73
CA PRO A 105 17.05 23.99 9.30
C PRO A 105 16.94 24.41 10.78
N ALA A 106 15.79 24.23 11.44
CA ALA A 106 15.55 24.78 12.79
C ALA A 106 15.61 23.76 13.95
N LEU A 107 15.83 22.47 13.71
CA LEU A 107 15.80 21.42 14.75
C LEU A 107 17.12 20.61 14.77
N LYS A 108 18.25 21.27 15.06
CA LYS A 108 19.53 20.62 15.43
C LYS A 108 19.88 20.86 16.91
N GLY A 109 18.88 20.87 17.75
CA GLY A 109 19.08 21.03 19.19
C GLY A 109 17.74 21.00 19.87
N ASP A 110 17.19 19.81 20.06
CA ASP A 110 16.59 19.43 21.34
C ASP A 110 16.13 17.98 21.30
N ARG A 111 16.72 17.21 22.21
CA ARG A 111 16.29 15.87 22.59
C ARG A 111 15.08 16.08 23.49
N ALA A 112 13.91 15.58 23.07
CA ALA A 112 12.60 15.63 23.75
C ALA A 112 11.64 16.74 23.29
N THR A 113 10.98 16.51 22.15
CA THR A 113 9.60 16.99 21.95
C THR A 113 8.88 15.88 21.17
N SER A 114 8.35 14.91 21.91
CA SER A 114 6.91 14.79 22.13
C SER A 114 6.13 14.81 20.82
N GLN A 115 5.81 13.59 20.37
CA GLN A 115 4.55 13.19 19.78
C GLN A 115 3.49 14.30 19.73
N ARG A 116 3.51 15.09 18.66
CA ARG A 116 2.30 15.77 18.21
C ARG A 116 2.26 15.63 16.71
N PHE A 117 1.86 14.44 16.28
CA PHE A 117 1.36 14.22 14.94
C PHE A 117 0.27 15.28 14.69
N PRO A 118 0.38 16.14 13.67
CA PRO A 118 -0.78 16.91 13.26
C PRO A 118 -1.84 15.89 12.86
N LEU A 119 -2.99 15.94 13.55
CA LEU A 119 -4.20 15.24 13.18
C LEU A 119 -4.36 15.36 11.66
N PHE A 120 -4.41 14.21 10.98
CA PHE A 120 -4.71 14.12 9.56
C PHE A 120 -5.97 14.95 9.29
N GLY A 121 -5.77 16.15 8.75
CA GLY A 121 -6.84 16.96 8.19
C GLY A 121 -7.44 16.14 7.05
N ASN A 122 -8.71 15.78 7.24
CA ASN A 122 -9.53 15.02 6.31
C ASN A 122 -9.35 15.54 4.87
N PRO A 123 -8.79 14.75 3.93
CA PRO A 123 -8.98 15.05 2.53
C PRO A 123 -10.34 14.46 2.18
N SER A 124 -11.37 15.28 2.24
CA SER A 124 -12.65 14.99 1.61
C SER A 124 -12.43 14.97 0.09
N CYS A 125 -11.90 13.86 -0.43
CA CYS A 125 -12.03 13.49 -1.82
C CYS A 125 -13.52 13.09 -1.97
N GLY A 126 -14.35 14.08 -2.31
CA GLY A 126 -15.80 13.99 -2.43
C GLY A 126 -16.31 12.82 -3.27
N ALA A 127 -17.61 12.57 -3.06
CA ALA A 127 -18.44 11.51 -3.65
C ALA A 127 -18.17 11.24 -5.13
#